data_AF-A0A6I2MS59-F1
#
_entry.id   AF-A0A6I2MS59-F1
#
_cell.length_a   1.000
_cell.length_b   1.000
_cell.length_c   1.000
_cell.angle_alpha   90.00
_cell.angle_beta   90.00
_cell.angle_gamma   90.00
#
_symmetry.space_group_name_H-M   'P 1'
#
loop_
_entity.id
_entity.type
_entity.pdbx_description
1 polymer ?
#
loop_
_entity_poly.entity_id
_entity_poly.type
_entity_poly.pdbx_seq_one_letter_code
_entity_poly.pdbx_strand_id
1 'polypeptide(L)'
;MFKKILLTILLGYTAFSNAQDAVHNYGAMQIHGSTMVGFHMDLINDGEFDKNSGLVGFYGFDKSIVVSGSNIPVFYDAEIAVDNGLYLDTQIDVTNNVNLIVGDVITPRIDTNIFTNFMENAFYVGENDVSLIDGYAAFTNKDNFTFPVGDDNRLRPLGISSDEIDPLVKCAYFYEDPNSPSVFGKSFETQKIASEYMSVSEKEYWHLEGEALTTVTLTWDELSNIGALAEYLGDLKVVGWHKEQDEWVNLGNTNVEGGLAGGSITSLPFIPNDYEILTLGGNADKVEQFDTIELDNYYMTPNGDGKNDYLVLDGIEVSPNNSLQIFNRYGVLVYSKENYQNEFDGTSNRESVISRDMGLSTGIYFYIITMHDLKQRHQGYLYLSVKQ
;
A
#
# COMPACT_ATOMS: atom_id res chain seq x y z
N MET A 1 88.37 15.04 33.17
CA MET A 1 87.15 15.64 33.75
C MET A 1 86.09 15.66 32.65
N PHE A 2 85.28 14.61 32.54
CA PHE A 2 84.27 14.47 31.48
C PHE A 2 82.97 15.18 31.89
N LYS A 3 82.55 16.20 31.13
CA LYS A 3 81.21 16.81 31.25
C LYS A 3 80.21 15.94 30.49
N LYS A 4 79.28 15.29 31.21
CA LYS A 4 78.10 14.66 30.62
C LYS A 4 77.11 15.76 30.21
N ILE A 5 76.81 15.84 28.92
CA ILE A 5 75.68 16.64 28.40
C ILE A 5 74.46 15.73 28.45
N LEU A 6 73.47 16.11 29.26
CA LEU A 6 72.19 15.43 29.37
C LEU A 6 71.29 15.91 28.21
N LEU A 7 70.98 15.03 27.27
CA LEU A 7 70.05 15.30 26.18
C LEU A 7 68.64 14.90 26.65
N THR A 8 67.81 15.88 27.01
CA THR A 8 66.41 15.64 27.39
C THR A 8 65.58 15.48 26.11
N ILE A 9 65.15 14.26 25.81
CA ILE A 9 64.19 13.97 24.74
C ILE A 9 62.81 14.36 25.25
N LEU A 10 62.24 15.41 24.68
CA LEU A 10 60.85 15.83 24.93
C LEU A 10 59.93 14.91 24.11
N LEU A 11 59.34 13.89 24.74
CA LEU A 11 58.23 13.15 24.14
C LEU A 11 57.00 14.08 24.13
N GLY A 12 56.61 14.55 22.95
CA GLY A 12 55.33 15.21 22.75
C GLY A 12 54.21 14.20 22.92
N TYR A 13 53.41 14.34 23.97
CA TYR A 13 52.13 13.64 24.10
C TYR A 13 51.16 14.21 23.06
N THR A 14 50.85 13.44 22.02
CA THR A 14 49.69 13.72 21.17
C THR A 14 48.44 13.30 21.94
N ALA A 15 47.68 14.26 22.44
CA ALA A 15 46.34 14.00 22.94
C ALA A 15 45.45 13.67 21.73
N PHE A 16 45.04 12.40 21.60
CA PHE A 16 43.94 12.03 20.72
C PHE A 16 42.65 12.49 21.39
N SER A 17 42.01 13.54 20.86
CA SER A 17 40.62 13.83 21.19
C SER A 17 39.75 12.93 20.32
N ASN A 18 39.10 11.93 20.91
CA ASN A 18 38.01 11.26 20.22
C ASN A 18 36.87 12.28 20.10
N ALA A 19 36.48 12.61 18.87
CA ALA A 19 35.24 13.33 18.65
C ALA A 19 34.07 12.43 19.07
N GLN A 20 32.95 13.02 19.46
CA GLN A 20 31.74 12.27 19.72
C GLN A 20 31.13 11.88 18.36
N ASP A 21 31.05 10.58 18.09
CA ASP A 21 30.57 10.05 16.81
C ASP A 21 29.02 10.04 16.71
N ALA A 22 28.32 10.13 17.85
CA ALA A 22 26.87 10.12 17.94
C ALA A 22 26.35 10.97 19.12
N VAL A 23 25.18 11.60 18.97
CA VAL A 23 24.47 12.19 20.12
C VAL A 23 23.88 11.06 20.95
N HIS A 24 24.31 10.92 22.20
CA HIS A 24 23.85 9.88 23.10
C HIS A 24 23.00 10.48 24.23
N ASN A 25 21.72 10.13 24.27
CA ASN A 25 20.83 10.46 25.38
C ASN A 25 20.80 9.31 26.40
N TYR A 26 21.12 9.60 27.67
CA TYR A 26 21.00 8.66 28.80
C TYR A 26 19.93 9.07 29.81
N GLY A 27 19.32 10.25 29.63
CA GLY A 27 18.42 10.85 30.63
C GLY A 27 17.05 11.19 30.05
N ALA A 28 16.21 11.83 30.86
CA ALA A 28 14.94 12.36 30.38
C ALA A 28 15.20 13.54 29.42
N MET A 29 14.67 13.45 28.20
CA MET A 29 14.70 14.49 27.19
C MET A 29 13.30 15.03 26.93
N GLN A 30 13.19 16.36 26.88
CA GLN A 30 11.99 17.06 26.45
C GLN A 30 12.37 18.17 25.46
N ILE A 31 11.72 18.17 24.30
CA ILE A 31 11.86 19.19 23.27
C ILE A 31 10.58 20.03 23.27
N HIS A 32 10.70 21.31 23.65
CA HIS A 32 9.54 22.19 23.85
C HIS A 32 9.12 22.90 22.56
N GLY A 33 7.82 22.91 22.24
CA GLY A 33 7.12 23.82 21.32
C GLY A 33 7.96 24.47 20.21
N SER A 34 8.45 25.68 20.46
CA SER A 34 9.21 26.48 19.47
C SER A 34 10.65 26.02 19.23
N THR A 35 11.08 24.92 19.86
CA THR A 35 12.44 24.39 19.76
C THR A 35 12.56 23.53 18.52
N MET A 36 13.66 23.73 17.79
CA MET A 36 14.06 22.90 16.66
C MET A 36 15.43 22.32 16.97
N VAL A 37 15.55 20.99 16.89
CA VAL A 37 16.81 20.26 17.09
C VAL A 37 17.18 19.59 15.77
N GLY A 38 18.37 19.87 15.26
CA GLY A 38 18.89 19.22 14.05
C GLY A 38 20.01 18.23 14.39
N PHE A 39 19.77 16.95 14.17
CA PHE A 39 20.80 15.91 14.23
C PHE A 39 21.53 15.81 12.89
N HIS A 40 22.83 16.03 12.93
CA HIS A 40 23.74 15.84 11.79
C HIS A 40 24.67 14.64 12.02
N MET A 41 24.34 13.73 12.91
CA MET A 41 25.10 12.52 13.25
C MET A 41 24.13 11.52 13.87
N ASP A 42 24.63 10.31 14.13
CA ASP A 42 23.83 9.24 14.73
C ASP A 42 23.21 9.67 16.06
N LEU A 43 22.02 9.16 16.33
CA LEU A 43 21.30 9.32 17.59
C LEU A 43 21.26 7.98 18.31
N ILE A 44 21.79 7.94 19.53
CA ILE A 44 21.65 6.79 20.43
C ILE A 44 20.76 7.21 21.60
N ASN A 45 19.61 6.57 21.76
CA ASN A 45 18.68 6.87 22.83
C ASN A 45 18.55 5.72 23.84
N ASP A 46 19.17 5.90 25.00
CA ASP A 46 19.00 5.05 26.19
C ASP A 46 18.25 5.79 27.31
N GLY A 47 17.69 6.96 27.00
CA GLY A 47 16.92 7.81 27.91
C GLY A 47 15.42 7.81 27.59
N GLU A 48 14.62 8.41 28.46
CA GLU A 48 13.18 8.58 28.26
C GLU A 48 12.89 9.91 27.52
N PHE A 49 11.86 9.92 26.69
CA PHE A 49 11.29 11.15 26.13
C PHE A 49 9.97 11.47 26.85
N ASP A 50 9.81 12.69 27.37
CA ASP A 50 8.56 13.14 28.03
C ASP A 50 8.05 14.45 27.41
N LYS A 51 6.79 14.47 26.96
CA LYS A 51 6.06 15.66 26.47
C LYS A 51 6.80 16.49 25.41
N ASN A 52 7.32 15.83 24.37
CA ASN A 52 7.85 16.55 23.22
C ASN A 52 6.73 17.30 22.49
N SER A 53 7.06 18.50 22.03
CA SER A 53 6.14 19.40 21.31
C SER A 53 6.87 20.26 20.27
N GLY A 54 8.16 20.04 20.05
CA GLY A 54 8.96 20.75 19.05
C GLY A 54 9.43 19.84 17.93
N LEU A 55 10.24 20.41 17.03
CA LEU A 55 10.74 19.76 15.82
C LEU A 55 12.08 19.07 16.07
N VAL A 56 12.20 17.85 15.57
CA VAL A 56 13.48 17.15 15.40
C VAL A 56 13.74 16.91 13.93
N GLY A 57 14.86 17.40 13.42
CA GLY A 57 15.31 17.12 12.05
C GLY A 57 16.53 16.23 12.02
N PHE A 58 16.61 15.35 11.03
CA PHE A 58 17.79 14.58 10.69
C PHE A 58 18.34 15.09 9.35
N TYR A 59 19.61 15.53 9.35
CA TYR A 59 20.22 16.27 8.25
C TYR A 59 21.58 15.67 7.86
N GLY A 60 21.58 14.81 6.86
CA GLY A 60 22.77 14.13 6.35
C GLY A 60 23.01 14.42 4.86
N PHE A 61 24.04 15.19 4.55
CA PHE A 61 24.51 15.38 3.17
C PHE A 61 25.62 14.39 2.84
N ASP A 62 25.46 13.61 1.78
CA ASP A 62 26.40 12.56 1.35
C ASP A 62 26.80 11.58 2.47
N LYS A 63 25.86 11.30 3.38
CA LYS A 63 26.04 10.37 4.50
C LYS A 63 24.72 9.82 4.99
N SER A 64 24.78 8.64 5.60
CA SER A 64 23.67 8.08 6.36
C SER A 64 23.68 8.63 7.79
N ILE A 65 22.54 8.49 8.47
CA ILE A 65 22.41 8.68 9.91
C ILE A 65 21.73 7.45 10.48
N VAL A 66 22.16 6.99 11.66
CA VAL A 66 21.55 5.86 12.38
C VAL A 66 20.83 6.35 13.63
N VAL A 67 19.62 5.86 13.86
CA VAL A 67 18.90 5.97 15.14
C VAL A 67 18.91 4.60 15.82
N SER A 68 19.46 4.55 17.02
CA SER A 68 19.62 3.32 17.81
C SER A 68 19.41 3.59 19.29
N GLY A 69 19.58 2.57 20.12
CA GLY A 69 19.50 2.67 21.59
C GLY A 69 18.45 1.74 22.19
N SER A 70 18.46 1.65 23.52
CA SER A 70 17.59 0.72 24.25
C SER A 70 16.16 1.23 24.47
N ASN A 71 15.90 2.51 24.23
CA ASN A 71 14.58 3.13 24.42
C ASN A 71 14.08 3.77 23.13
N ILE A 72 12.78 3.66 22.87
CA ILE A 72 12.10 4.23 21.71
C ILE A 72 12.13 5.77 21.79
N PRO A 73 12.76 6.47 20.82
CA PRO A 73 12.63 7.91 20.70
C PRO A 73 11.21 8.30 20.29
N VAL A 74 10.64 9.32 20.94
CA VAL A 74 9.30 9.84 20.63
C VAL A 74 9.43 11.28 20.13
N PHE A 75 9.10 11.52 18.88
CA PHE A 75 9.14 12.85 18.26
C PHE A 75 7.73 13.45 18.13
N TYR A 76 7.64 14.78 18.27
CA TYR A 76 6.40 15.48 17.98
C TYR A 76 6.30 15.74 16.48
N ASP A 77 7.19 16.61 15.98
CA ASP A 77 7.44 16.76 14.55
C ASP A 77 8.83 16.19 14.22
N ALA A 78 8.91 15.46 13.11
CA ALA A 78 10.13 14.92 12.54
C ALA A 78 10.36 15.46 11.12
N GLU A 79 11.59 15.80 10.77
CA GLU A 79 12.01 16.18 9.42
C GLU A 79 13.19 15.30 8.97
N ILE A 80 13.06 14.67 7.80
CA ILE A 80 14.06 13.73 7.29
C ILE A 80 14.66 14.27 5.99
N ALA A 81 15.93 14.64 6.06
CA ALA A 81 16.74 15.07 4.91
C ALA A 81 18.13 14.41 4.98
N VAL A 82 18.19 13.13 4.64
CA VAL A 82 19.39 12.30 4.78
C VAL A 82 19.66 11.57 3.47
N ASP A 83 20.53 12.14 2.61
CA ASP A 83 20.71 11.70 1.21
C ASP A 83 20.99 10.20 1.04
N ASN A 84 21.78 9.61 1.96
CA ASN A 84 22.12 8.18 1.92
C ASN A 84 21.33 7.36 2.96
N GLY A 85 20.21 7.88 3.44
CA GLY A 85 19.24 7.16 4.27
C GLY A 85 19.36 7.38 5.78
N LEU A 86 18.21 7.46 6.45
CA LEU A 86 18.07 7.39 7.91
C LEU A 86 17.77 5.94 8.31
N TYR A 87 18.76 5.24 8.87
CA TYR A 87 18.63 3.85 9.29
C TYR A 87 18.10 3.77 10.71
N LEU A 88 17.11 2.91 10.93
CA LEU A 88 16.58 2.62 12.25
C LEU A 88 17.07 1.25 12.72
N ASP A 89 17.81 1.24 13.82
CA ASP A 89 18.15 0.04 14.61
C ASP A 89 17.22 -0.11 15.83
N THR A 90 16.32 0.86 16.03
CA THR A 90 15.26 0.87 17.04
C THR A 90 14.05 1.58 16.48
N GLN A 91 12.84 1.20 16.92
CA GLN A 91 11.61 1.88 16.54
C GLN A 91 11.68 3.38 16.90
N ILE A 92 11.02 4.22 16.10
CA ILE A 92 10.71 5.60 16.47
C ILE A 92 9.20 5.82 16.48
N ASP A 93 8.73 6.65 17.40
CA ASP A 93 7.33 7.10 17.44
C ASP A 93 7.24 8.57 17.02
N VAL A 94 6.25 8.90 16.19
CA VAL A 94 5.93 10.27 15.82
C VAL A 94 4.48 10.57 16.18
N THR A 95 4.25 11.71 16.82
CA THR A 95 2.92 12.08 17.38
C THR A 95 2.18 13.16 16.61
N ASN A 96 2.82 13.86 15.67
CA ASN A 96 2.18 14.90 14.86
C ASN A 96 2.55 14.85 13.37
N ASN A 97 3.79 15.13 12.96
CA ASN A 97 4.14 15.18 11.54
C ASN A 97 5.50 14.55 11.23
N VAL A 98 5.61 13.84 10.11
CA VAL A 98 6.88 13.49 9.45
C VAL A 98 6.97 14.20 8.11
N ASN A 99 7.97 15.07 7.96
CA ASN A 99 8.31 15.69 6.68
C ASN A 99 9.44 14.91 6.01
N LEU A 100 9.10 14.15 4.96
CA LEU A 100 10.06 13.44 4.12
C LEU A 100 10.58 14.42 3.04
N ILE A 101 11.85 14.80 3.09
CA ILE A 101 12.43 15.79 2.17
C ILE A 101 13.34 15.12 1.14
N VAL A 102 14.30 14.32 1.61
CA VAL A 102 15.26 13.59 0.77
C VAL A 102 15.81 12.37 1.50
N GLY A 103 15.94 11.28 0.75
CA GLY A 103 16.41 9.99 1.24
C GLY A 103 15.37 9.25 2.06
N ASP A 104 15.57 7.94 2.15
CA ASP A 104 14.59 7.04 2.75
C ASP A 104 14.80 6.91 4.25
N VAL A 105 13.72 6.59 4.96
CA VAL A 105 13.80 6.01 6.30
C VAL A 105 13.87 4.49 6.13
N ILE A 106 14.99 3.89 6.50
CA ILE A 106 15.24 2.46 6.29
C ILE A 106 14.98 1.70 7.60
N THR A 107 14.11 0.71 7.53
CA THR A 107 13.81 -0.21 8.62
C THR A 107 14.02 -1.66 8.16
N PRO A 108 14.49 -2.56 9.04
CA PRO A 108 14.80 -3.92 8.65
C PRO A 108 13.54 -4.71 8.33
N ARG A 109 13.47 -5.30 7.12
CA ARG A 109 12.39 -6.23 6.74
C ARG A 109 12.42 -7.57 7.49
N ILE A 110 13.55 -7.91 8.12
CA ILE A 110 13.70 -9.16 8.89
C ILE A 110 13.22 -9.03 10.35
N ASP A 111 13.20 -7.81 10.90
CA ASP A 111 12.74 -7.55 12.27
C ASP A 111 11.56 -6.60 12.25
N THR A 112 10.35 -7.17 12.31
CA THR A 112 9.09 -6.41 12.24
C THR A 112 8.80 -5.59 13.51
N ASN A 113 9.70 -5.58 14.49
CA ASN A 113 9.62 -4.73 15.69
C ASN A 113 10.34 -3.39 15.54
N ILE A 114 11.04 -3.16 14.42
CA ILE A 114 11.71 -1.90 14.14
C ILE A 114 10.98 -1.23 12.97
N PHE A 115 10.27 -0.15 13.27
CA PHE A 115 9.45 0.57 12.31
C PHE A 115 9.36 2.06 12.66
N THR A 116 8.95 2.86 11.70
CA THR A 116 8.49 4.23 11.94
C THR A 116 7.01 4.19 12.29
N ASN A 117 6.65 4.58 13.51
CA ASN A 117 5.28 4.54 14.00
C ASN A 117 4.60 5.91 13.93
N PHE A 118 3.45 5.97 13.25
CA PHE A 118 2.56 7.12 13.20
C PHE A 118 1.47 6.96 14.27
N MET A 119 1.63 7.64 15.42
CA MET A 119 0.65 7.58 16.51
C MET A 119 -0.69 8.25 16.13
N GLU A 120 -1.68 8.18 17.02
CA GLU A 120 -3.10 8.55 16.80
C GLU A 120 -3.34 9.81 15.94
N ASN A 121 -2.60 10.91 16.17
CA ASN A 121 -2.76 12.17 15.44
C ASN A 121 -1.69 12.42 14.36
N ALA A 122 -0.73 11.51 14.21
CA ALA A 122 0.40 11.70 13.32
C ALA A 122 0.01 11.54 11.85
N PHE A 123 0.62 12.36 10.99
CA PHE A 123 0.57 12.28 9.54
C PHE A 123 1.97 12.46 8.96
N TYR A 124 2.09 12.38 7.63
CA TYR A 124 3.33 12.69 6.92
C TYR A 124 3.05 13.52 5.67
N VAL A 125 4.11 14.11 5.13
CA VAL A 125 4.12 14.81 3.84
C VAL A 125 5.46 14.60 3.13
N GLY A 126 5.47 14.76 1.81
CA GLY A 126 6.71 14.83 1.02
C GLY A 126 7.19 13.49 0.48
N GLU A 127 6.39 12.44 0.65
CA GLU A 127 6.66 11.12 0.10
C GLU A 127 6.80 11.16 -1.43
N ASN A 128 7.78 10.45 -1.94
CA ASN A 128 8.01 10.25 -3.36
C ASN A 128 8.95 9.06 -3.57
N ASP A 129 9.28 8.75 -4.82
CA ASP A 129 10.13 7.60 -5.17
C ASP A 129 11.54 7.64 -4.59
N VAL A 130 12.04 8.77 -4.08
CA VAL A 130 13.36 8.90 -3.43
C VAL A 130 13.27 9.46 -2.01
N SER A 131 12.08 9.44 -1.41
CA SER A 131 11.84 9.83 -0.02
C SER A 131 10.63 9.06 0.50
N LEU A 132 10.88 7.85 1.00
CA LEU A 132 9.86 6.92 1.45
C LEU A 132 10.32 6.15 2.70
N ILE A 133 9.48 5.24 3.20
CA ILE A 133 9.88 4.26 4.21
C ILE A 133 10.26 2.97 3.50
N ASP A 134 11.55 2.66 3.48
CA ASP A 134 12.10 1.44 2.90
C ASP A 134 12.17 0.35 3.98
N GLY A 135 11.10 -0.43 4.08
CA GLY A 135 10.88 -1.43 5.13
C GLY A 135 9.51 -1.30 5.80
N TYR A 136 9.46 -1.54 7.11
CA TYR A 136 8.26 -1.40 7.92
C TYR A 136 7.97 0.04 8.36
N ALA A 137 6.72 0.43 8.13
CA ALA A 137 6.01 1.52 8.78
C ALA A 137 4.87 0.96 9.63
N ALA A 138 4.42 1.69 10.63
CA ALA A 138 3.25 1.34 11.44
C ALA A 138 2.38 2.55 11.74
N PHE A 139 1.12 2.32 12.09
CA PHE A 139 0.32 3.32 12.77
C PHE A 139 -0.33 2.74 14.02
N THR A 140 -0.66 3.60 14.98
CA THR A 140 -1.26 3.23 16.27
C THR A 140 -2.55 4.01 16.52
N ASN A 141 -3.60 3.31 16.95
CA ASN A 141 -4.90 3.89 17.31
C ASN A 141 -5.53 4.74 16.19
N LYS A 142 -5.56 4.18 14.96
CA LYS A 142 -6.28 4.77 13.83
C LYS A 142 -7.16 3.72 13.17
N ASP A 143 -8.18 4.18 12.46
CA ASP A 143 -9.03 3.34 11.59
C ASP A 143 -8.70 3.55 10.11
N ASN A 144 -7.95 4.59 9.76
CA ASN A 144 -7.52 4.86 8.38
C ASN A 144 -6.09 5.41 8.33
N PHE A 145 -5.36 5.02 7.29
CA PHE A 145 -4.01 5.50 7.03
C PHE A 145 -3.59 5.15 5.59
N THR A 146 -2.58 5.83 5.06
CA THR A 146 -1.88 5.37 3.85
C THR A 146 -0.41 5.22 4.21
N PHE A 147 0.17 4.06 4.00
CA PHE A 147 1.58 3.83 4.32
C PHE A 147 2.47 4.40 3.21
N PRO A 148 3.46 5.25 3.51
CA PRO A 148 4.42 5.75 2.51
C PRO A 148 5.58 4.75 2.31
N VAL A 149 5.26 3.47 2.17
CA VAL A 149 6.26 2.40 2.03
C VAL A 149 6.71 2.26 0.58
N GLY A 150 7.92 1.75 0.38
CA GLY A 150 8.47 1.45 -0.93
C GLY A 150 9.74 0.61 -0.84
N ASP A 151 10.36 0.40 -2.00
CA ASP A 151 11.58 -0.40 -2.17
C ASP A 151 12.26 0.02 -3.48
N ASP A 152 13.58 -0.06 -3.58
CA ASP A 152 14.37 0.24 -4.79
C ASP A 152 13.98 1.56 -5.51
N ASN A 153 13.87 2.65 -4.75
CA ASN A 153 13.41 3.97 -5.22
C ASN A 153 12.03 3.92 -5.92
N ARG A 154 11.10 3.17 -5.36
CA ARG A 154 9.74 2.99 -5.90
C ARG A 154 8.73 3.08 -4.77
N LEU A 155 8.03 4.21 -4.68
CA LEU A 155 7.00 4.43 -3.67
C LEU A 155 5.76 3.59 -3.98
N ARG A 156 5.37 2.71 -3.07
CA ARG A 156 4.23 1.79 -3.25
C ARG A 156 3.25 1.89 -2.09
N PRO A 157 2.45 2.96 -2.06
CA PRO A 157 1.58 3.19 -0.93
C PRO A 157 0.51 2.11 -0.82
N LEU A 158 0.22 1.75 0.42
CA LEU A 158 -0.92 0.90 0.79
C LEU A 158 -1.88 1.72 1.64
N GLY A 159 -3.08 1.94 1.13
CA GLY A 159 -4.17 2.58 1.87
C GLY A 159 -4.92 1.56 2.74
N ILE A 160 -5.32 1.97 3.93
CA ILE A 160 -6.09 1.20 4.92
C ILE A 160 -7.35 1.98 5.27
N SER A 161 -8.49 1.29 5.30
CA SER A 161 -9.71 1.73 5.96
C SER A 161 -10.34 0.56 6.71
N SER A 162 -10.32 0.63 8.04
CA SER A 162 -10.82 -0.36 8.99
C SER A 162 -12.19 0.03 9.54
N ASP A 163 -12.98 -0.96 9.93
CA ASP A 163 -14.31 -0.74 10.52
C ASP A 163 -14.26 -0.25 11.98
N GLU A 164 -13.10 -0.44 12.64
CA GLU A 164 -12.83 0.01 14.00
C GLU A 164 -11.39 0.53 14.13
N ILE A 165 -11.13 1.24 15.24
CA ILE A 165 -9.78 1.71 15.57
C ILE A 165 -8.88 0.51 15.83
N ASP A 166 -7.84 0.37 15.02
CA ASP A 166 -6.84 -0.68 15.19
C ASP A 166 -5.74 -0.19 16.15
N PRO A 167 -5.41 -0.96 17.22
CA PRO A 167 -4.38 -0.58 18.17
C PRO A 167 -2.98 -0.51 17.53
N LEU A 168 -2.69 -1.31 16.50
CA LEU A 168 -1.41 -1.31 15.82
C LEU A 168 -1.50 -2.05 14.48
N VAL A 169 -1.23 -1.34 13.38
CA VAL A 169 -1.08 -1.93 12.04
C VAL A 169 0.32 -1.67 11.53
N LYS A 170 0.96 -2.70 10.97
CA LYS A 170 2.29 -2.59 10.35
C LYS A 170 2.23 -2.97 8.89
N CYS A 171 3.00 -2.27 8.07
CA CYS A 171 3.07 -2.53 6.64
C CYS A 171 4.50 -2.41 6.14
N ALA A 172 4.90 -3.32 5.26
CA ALA A 172 6.12 -3.22 4.47
C ALA A 172 5.83 -3.63 3.02
N TYR A 173 6.57 -3.03 2.10
CA TYR A 173 6.51 -3.32 0.67
C TYR A 173 7.78 -4.05 0.21
N PHE A 174 7.62 -4.95 -0.77
CA PHE A 174 8.69 -5.78 -1.33
C PHE A 174 8.58 -5.78 -2.85
N TYR A 175 9.64 -5.34 -3.55
CA TYR A 175 9.73 -5.46 -5.00
C TYR A 175 10.46 -6.74 -5.42
N GLU A 176 9.87 -7.89 -5.10
CA GLU A 176 10.44 -9.19 -5.44
C GLU A 176 9.35 -10.25 -5.69
N ASP A 177 9.77 -11.41 -6.20
CA ASP A 177 8.88 -12.52 -6.53
C ASP A 177 8.42 -13.25 -5.26
N PRO A 178 7.10 -13.33 -4.96
CA PRO A 178 6.58 -14.07 -3.81
C PRO A 178 6.87 -15.60 -3.86
N ASN A 179 7.29 -16.15 -5.00
CA ASN A 179 7.79 -17.54 -5.09
C ASN A 179 9.21 -17.70 -4.52
N SER A 180 9.93 -16.62 -4.27
CA SER A 180 11.30 -16.65 -3.73
C SER A 180 11.57 -15.42 -2.85
N PRO A 181 10.78 -15.22 -1.79
CA PRO A 181 10.89 -14.05 -0.95
C PRO A 181 12.22 -14.04 -0.18
N SER A 182 12.82 -12.88 0.01
CA SER A 182 14.15 -12.71 0.62
C SER A 182 14.14 -12.82 2.14
N VAL A 183 13.03 -12.49 2.80
CA VAL A 183 12.93 -12.46 4.27
C VAL A 183 12.10 -13.61 4.85
N PHE A 184 11.18 -14.18 4.07
CA PHE A 184 10.32 -15.25 4.55
C PHE A 184 11.02 -16.60 4.42
N GLY A 185 10.88 -17.44 5.45
CA GLY A 185 11.43 -18.81 5.44
C GLY A 185 10.64 -19.81 4.58
N LYS A 186 9.77 -19.34 3.69
CA LYS A 186 8.84 -20.12 2.86
C LYS A 186 8.56 -19.40 1.53
N SER A 187 8.12 -20.17 0.53
CA SER A 187 7.63 -19.65 -0.76
C SER A 187 6.11 -19.50 -0.73
N PHE A 188 5.59 -18.48 -1.42
CA PHE A 188 4.16 -18.27 -1.66
C PHE A 188 3.83 -18.62 -3.11
N GLU A 189 3.76 -19.93 -3.38
CA GLU A 189 3.65 -20.46 -4.75
C GLU A 189 2.45 -19.83 -5.50
N THR A 190 2.70 -19.01 -6.53
CA THR A 190 1.67 -18.25 -7.27
C THR A 190 0.66 -19.13 -8.02
N GLN A 191 0.92 -20.44 -8.07
CA GLN A 191 0.05 -21.46 -8.68
C GLN A 191 -0.93 -22.10 -7.68
N LYS A 192 -0.72 -21.95 -6.37
CA LYS A 192 -1.65 -22.43 -5.34
C LYS A 192 -2.76 -21.40 -5.15
N ILE A 193 -3.87 -21.58 -5.84
CA ILE A 193 -4.99 -20.62 -5.92
C ILE A 193 -6.30 -21.27 -5.49
N ALA A 194 -7.09 -20.57 -4.67
CA ALA A 194 -8.38 -21.04 -4.18
C ALA A 194 -9.50 -20.98 -5.24
N SER A 195 -9.36 -20.10 -6.24
CA SER A 195 -10.31 -19.93 -7.33
C SER A 195 -9.69 -20.36 -8.65
N GLU A 196 -10.41 -21.16 -9.41
CA GLU A 196 -10.02 -21.47 -10.80
C GLU A 196 -9.89 -20.14 -11.57
N TYR A 197 -8.87 -20.05 -12.44
CA TYR A 197 -8.62 -18.88 -13.30
C TYR A 197 -8.16 -17.61 -12.60
N MET A 198 -7.62 -17.68 -11.38
CA MET A 198 -6.91 -16.55 -10.77
C MET A 198 -5.44 -16.52 -11.21
N SER A 199 -4.91 -15.33 -11.47
CA SER A 199 -3.48 -15.07 -11.63
C SER A 199 -2.99 -14.19 -10.48
N VAL A 200 -1.74 -14.39 -10.09
CA VAL A 200 -1.10 -13.71 -8.97
C VAL A 200 0.19 -13.05 -9.47
N SER A 201 0.46 -11.82 -9.06
CA SER A 201 1.68 -11.11 -9.41
C SER A 201 2.93 -11.84 -8.91
N GLU A 202 3.92 -11.94 -9.79
CA GLU A 202 5.27 -12.41 -9.48
C GLU A 202 6.27 -11.25 -9.35
N LYS A 203 5.77 -10.01 -9.21
CA LYS A 203 6.59 -8.79 -9.26
C LYS A 203 6.79 -8.13 -7.91
N GLU A 204 5.79 -8.21 -7.04
CA GLU A 204 5.77 -7.44 -5.81
C GLU A 204 4.75 -8.02 -4.84
N TYR A 205 4.88 -7.64 -3.57
CA TYR A 205 3.87 -7.91 -2.55
C TYR A 205 4.02 -6.94 -1.36
N TRP A 206 2.98 -6.88 -0.54
CA TRP A 206 2.96 -6.16 0.73
C TRP A 206 2.79 -7.16 1.86
N HIS A 207 3.52 -6.96 2.95
CA HIS A 207 3.24 -7.64 4.21
C HIS A 207 2.49 -6.66 5.12
N LEU A 208 1.29 -7.04 5.54
CA LEU A 208 0.39 -6.25 6.37
C LEU A 208 -0.01 -7.04 7.62
N GLU A 209 0.25 -6.47 8.79
CA GLU A 209 -0.18 -7.00 10.09
C GLU A 209 -1.25 -6.08 10.67
N GLY A 210 -2.38 -6.64 11.13
CA GLY A 210 -3.53 -5.90 11.68
C GLY A 210 -4.66 -6.83 12.11
N GLU A 211 -5.38 -6.47 13.17
CA GLU A 211 -6.41 -7.33 13.80
C GLU A 211 -7.83 -6.92 13.43
N ALA A 212 -8.05 -5.65 13.06
CA ALA A 212 -9.36 -5.16 12.67
C ALA A 212 -9.83 -5.71 11.30
N LEU A 213 -11.14 -5.71 11.08
CA LEU A 213 -11.71 -5.94 9.76
C LEU A 213 -11.45 -4.71 8.88
N THR A 214 -10.77 -4.92 7.75
CA THR A 214 -10.14 -3.83 6.99
C THR A 214 -10.29 -4.01 5.48
N THR A 215 -10.46 -2.90 4.77
CA THR A 215 -10.23 -2.80 3.33
C THR A 215 -8.85 -2.21 3.05
N VAL A 216 -8.16 -2.76 2.05
CA VAL A 216 -6.86 -2.22 1.59
C VAL A 216 -6.98 -1.63 0.21
N THR A 217 -6.21 -0.60 -0.08
CA THR A 217 -6.04 -0.05 -1.43
C THR A 217 -4.59 -0.18 -1.85
N LEU A 218 -4.33 -1.06 -2.82
CA LEU A 218 -3.02 -1.25 -3.43
C LEU A 218 -2.86 -0.32 -4.63
N THR A 219 -1.63 0.08 -4.92
CA THR A 219 -1.27 0.90 -6.09
C THR A 219 -0.39 0.12 -7.04
N TRP A 220 -0.37 0.51 -8.32
CA TRP A 220 0.52 -0.07 -9.32
C TRP A 220 1.07 0.99 -10.28
N ASP A 221 2.12 0.62 -11.00
CA ASP A 221 2.64 1.35 -12.17
C ASP A 221 3.00 0.39 -13.32
N GLU A 222 3.74 0.88 -14.31
CA GLU A 222 4.28 0.09 -15.42
C GLU A 222 5.12 -1.13 -14.98
N LEU A 223 5.93 -1.00 -13.92
CA LEU A 223 6.79 -2.07 -13.40
C LEU A 223 6.03 -3.18 -12.68
N SER A 224 4.79 -2.90 -12.23
CA SER A 224 3.89 -3.92 -11.68
C SER A 224 3.44 -4.92 -12.74
N ASN A 225 3.56 -4.57 -14.03
CA ASN A 225 3.20 -5.41 -15.17
C ASN A 225 1.78 -5.98 -15.07
N ILE A 226 0.82 -5.16 -14.67
CA ILE A 226 -0.58 -5.59 -14.48
C ILE A 226 -1.23 -6.13 -15.76
N GLY A 227 -0.70 -5.75 -16.93
CA GLY A 227 -1.12 -6.30 -18.20
C GLY A 227 -0.83 -7.81 -18.33
N ALA A 228 0.02 -8.40 -17.48
CA ALA A 228 0.18 -9.85 -17.35
C ALA A 228 -0.94 -10.53 -16.55
N LEU A 229 -1.58 -9.79 -15.64
CA LEU A 229 -2.62 -10.27 -14.73
C LEU A 229 -4.03 -10.13 -15.30
N ALA A 230 -4.26 -9.09 -16.10
CA ALA A 230 -5.58 -8.74 -16.60
C ALA A 230 -5.50 -8.02 -17.95
N GLU A 231 -6.51 -8.26 -18.80
CA GLU A 231 -6.73 -7.47 -20.03
C GLU A 231 -7.49 -6.17 -19.71
N TYR A 232 -8.49 -6.26 -18.83
CA TYR A 232 -9.30 -5.13 -18.39
C TYR A 232 -9.08 -4.83 -16.91
N LEU A 233 -9.14 -3.54 -16.54
CA LEU A 233 -8.95 -3.11 -15.15
C LEU A 233 -9.94 -3.75 -14.17
N GLY A 234 -11.15 -4.09 -14.62
CA GLY A 234 -12.13 -4.75 -13.77
C GLY A 234 -11.78 -6.21 -13.44
N ASP A 235 -10.88 -6.83 -14.20
CA ASP A 235 -10.42 -8.20 -13.93
C ASP A 235 -9.30 -8.23 -12.88
N LEU A 236 -8.70 -7.08 -12.57
CA LEU A 236 -7.72 -6.95 -11.49
C LEU A 236 -8.41 -7.21 -10.15
N LYS A 237 -7.66 -7.81 -9.23
CA LYS A 237 -8.12 -8.17 -7.89
C LYS A 237 -7.00 -7.92 -6.89
N VAL A 238 -7.34 -7.60 -5.66
CA VAL A 238 -6.42 -7.80 -4.54
C VAL A 238 -6.46 -9.29 -4.20
N VAL A 239 -5.29 -9.90 -4.01
CA VAL A 239 -5.18 -11.31 -3.61
C VAL A 239 -4.28 -11.42 -2.39
N GLY A 240 -4.56 -12.39 -1.52
CA GLY A 240 -3.78 -12.60 -0.29
C GLY A 240 -3.45 -14.08 -0.08
N TRP A 241 -2.25 -14.36 0.43
CA TRP A 241 -1.86 -15.72 0.82
C TRP A 241 -2.44 -16.07 2.18
N HIS A 242 -3.46 -16.93 2.22
CA HIS A 242 -4.17 -17.28 3.45
C HIS A 242 -3.34 -18.27 4.29
N LYS A 243 -3.02 -17.91 5.54
CA LYS A 243 -2.09 -18.69 6.39
C LYS A 243 -2.54 -20.11 6.66
N GLU A 244 -3.84 -20.32 6.91
CA GLU A 244 -4.37 -21.66 7.20
C GLU A 244 -4.61 -22.53 5.97
N GLN A 245 -4.95 -21.93 4.82
CA GLN A 245 -5.29 -22.66 3.60
C GLN A 245 -4.05 -22.96 2.75
N ASP A 246 -2.94 -22.24 2.98
CA ASP A 246 -1.68 -22.37 2.22
C ASP A 246 -1.89 -22.11 0.71
N GLU A 247 -2.77 -21.16 0.39
CA GLU A 247 -3.09 -20.78 -0.99
C GLU A 247 -3.50 -19.31 -1.10
N TRP A 248 -3.42 -18.77 -2.31
CA TRP A 248 -3.88 -17.44 -2.66
C TRP A 248 -5.41 -17.39 -2.74
N VAL A 249 -6.00 -16.42 -2.06
CA VAL A 249 -7.44 -16.15 -2.04
C VAL A 249 -7.72 -14.80 -2.68
N ASN A 250 -8.82 -14.73 -3.44
CA ASN A 250 -9.33 -13.50 -4.01
C ASN A 250 -9.94 -12.61 -2.91
N LEU A 251 -9.29 -11.47 -2.64
CA LEU A 251 -9.77 -10.44 -1.71
C LEU A 251 -10.62 -9.38 -2.42
N GLY A 252 -10.90 -9.55 -3.70
CA GLY A 252 -11.87 -8.78 -4.44
C GLY A 252 -11.34 -7.48 -5.04
N ASN A 253 -12.29 -6.72 -5.56
CA ASN A 253 -12.09 -5.48 -6.28
C ASN A 253 -13.34 -4.61 -6.08
N THR A 254 -13.39 -3.84 -5.00
CA THR A 254 -14.51 -2.93 -4.68
C THR A 254 -14.40 -1.58 -5.39
N ASN A 255 -13.17 -1.17 -5.72
CA ASN A 255 -12.89 0.02 -6.51
C ASN A 255 -11.63 -0.17 -7.35
N VAL A 256 -11.61 0.40 -8.56
CA VAL A 256 -10.40 0.50 -9.40
C VAL A 256 -10.33 1.90 -9.98
N GLU A 257 -9.17 2.54 -9.88
CA GLU A 257 -8.92 3.86 -10.44
C GLU A 257 -7.65 3.84 -11.29
N GLY A 258 -7.56 4.76 -12.26
CA GLY A 258 -6.39 4.89 -13.13
C GLY A 258 -6.47 4.11 -14.45
N GLY A 259 -5.31 3.64 -14.92
CA GLY A 259 -5.10 3.03 -16.22
C GLY A 259 -4.06 1.91 -16.19
N LEU A 260 -3.75 1.32 -17.35
CA LEU A 260 -2.77 0.22 -17.43
C LEU A 260 -1.36 0.60 -16.98
N ALA A 261 -0.97 1.86 -17.13
CA ALA A 261 0.35 2.37 -16.75
C ALA A 261 0.44 2.78 -15.26
N GLY A 262 -0.69 2.88 -14.56
CA GLY A 262 -0.72 3.22 -13.14
C GLY A 262 -2.12 3.49 -12.61
N GLY A 263 -2.35 3.12 -11.36
CA GLY A 263 -3.66 3.22 -10.73
C GLY A 263 -3.72 2.59 -9.35
N SER A 264 -4.94 2.36 -8.86
CA SER A 264 -5.19 1.75 -7.56
C SER A 264 -6.37 0.80 -7.57
N ILE A 265 -6.35 -0.19 -6.67
CA ILE A 265 -7.40 -1.19 -6.51
C ILE A 265 -7.70 -1.42 -5.02
N THR A 266 -8.98 -1.43 -4.67
CA THR A 266 -9.45 -1.64 -3.30
C THR A 266 -10.05 -3.03 -3.11
N SER A 267 -9.73 -3.69 -2.01
CA SER A 267 -10.25 -5.02 -1.65
C SER A 267 -11.67 -4.97 -1.10
N LEU A 268 -12.29 -6.15 -0.93
CA LEU A 268 -13.36 -6.40 0.04
C LEU A 268 -12.78 -6.37 1.47
N PRO A 269 -13.61 -6.20 2.51
CA PRO A 269 -13.15 -6.29 3.90
C PRO A 269 -12.62 -7.68 4.26
N PHE A 270 -11.48 -7.75 4.94
CA PHE A 270 -10.86 -8.96 5.47
C PHE A 270 -10.03 -8.64 6.73
N ILE A 271 -9.60 -9.65 7.48
CA ILE A 271 -8.69 -9.47 8.64
C ILE A 271 -7.26 -9.66 8.14
N PRO A 272 -6.38 -8.63 8.18
CA PRO A 272 -5.01 -8.75 7.68
C PRO A 272 -4.22 -9.91 8.30
N ASN A 273 -4.35 -10.14 9.60
CA ASN A 273 -3.63 -11.20 10.30
C ASN A 273 -3.95 -12.63 9.84
N ASP A 274 -5.05 -12.86 9.09
CA ASP A 274 -5.34 -14.17 8.49
C ASP A 274 -4.44 -14.47 7.25
N TYR A 275 -3.80 -13.43 6.72
CA TYR A 275 -2.97 -13.48 5.52
C TYR A 275 -1.51 -13.20 5.84
N GLU A 276 -0.59 -13.82 5.08
CA GLU A 276 0.85 -13.55 5.24
C GLU A 276 1.27 -12.35 4.40
N ILE A 277 0.87 -12.32 3.13
CA ILE A 277 1.20 -11.25 2.19
C ILE A 277 0.01 -10.99 1.27
N LEU A 278 -0.03 -9.77 0.73
CA LEU A 278 -1.01 -9.27 -0.21
C LEU A 278 -0.30 -8.89 -1.50
N THR A 279 -0.95 -9.08 -2.65
CA THR A 279 -0.45 -8.57 -3.93
C THR A 279 -1.57 -8.29 -4.91
N LEU A 280 -1.20 -7.79 -6.08
CA LEU A 280 -2.06 -7.66 -7.24
C LEU A 280 -2.28 -9.02 -7.87
N GLY A 281 -3.53 -9.31 -8.20
CA GLY A 281 -3.91 -10.45 -9.02
C GLY A 281 -4.82 -10.00 -10.15
N GLY A 282 -5.26 -10.97 -10.93
CA GLY A 282 -6.31 -10.77 -11.91
C GLY A 282 -6.90 -12.08 -12.37
N ASN A 283 -7.77 -12.04 -13.36
CA ASN A 283 -8.24 -13.27 -14.00
C ASN A 283 -7.18 -13.76 -15.01
N ALA A 284 -6.78 -15.03 -14.92
CA ALA A 284 -5.83 -15.70 -15.80
C ALA A 284 -6.37 -15.90 -17.24
N ASP A 285 -7.19 -14.96 -17.73
CA ASP A 285 -7.87 -14.96 -19.02
C ASP A 285 -6.91 -15.13 -20.20
N LYS A 286 -5.61 -14.87 -20.00
CA LYS A 286 -4.57 -15.13 -21.00
C LYS A 286 -4.42 -16.61 -21.37
N VAL A 287 -4.88 -17.53 -20.53
CA VAL A 287 -4.85 -18.98 -20.82
C VAL A 287 -6.11 -19.43 -21.56
N GLU A 288 -7.20 -18.66 -21.52
CA GLU A 288 -8.49 -19.06 -22.09
C GLU A 288 -8.86 -18.13 -23.26
N GLN A 289 -8.85 -18.66 -24.48
CA GLN A 289 -9.52 -18.00 -25.60
C GLN A 289 -11.02 -17.99 -25.29
N PHE A 290 -11.53 -16.88 -24.75
CA PHE A 290 -12.96 -16.67 -24.66
C PHE A 290 -13.52 -16.54 -26.08
N ASP A 291 -14.53 -17.33 -26.40
CA ASP A 291 -15.29 -17.14 -27.62
C ASP A 291 -16.03 -15.81 -27.51
N THR A 292 -15.78 -14.92 -28.47
CA THR A 292 -16.53 -13.67 -28.57
C THR A 292 -17.93 -13.99 -29.07
N ILE A 293 -18.94 -13.70 -28.25
CA ILE A 293 -20.34 -13.75 -28.67
C ILE A 293 -20.84 -12.34 -28.98
N GLU A 294 -21.90 -12.23 -29.77
CA GLU A 294 -22.62 -10.98 -29.98
C GLU A 294 -23.95 -11.04 -29.21
N LEU A 295 -24.10 -10.17 -28.23
CA LEU A 295 -25.39 -9.85 -27.62
C LEU A 295 -25.97 -8.59 -28.27
N ASP A 296 -27.26 -8.37 -28.07
CA ASP A 296 -27.96 -7.19 -28.57
C ASP A 296 -27.46 -5.90 -27.89
N ASN A 297 -27.83 -4.76 -28.48
CA ASN A 297 -27.64 -3.46 -27.84
C ASN A 297 -28.82 -3.16 -26.91
N TYR A 298 -28.52 -2.73 -25.69
CA TYR A 298 -29.53 -2.56 -24.65
C TYR A 298 -29.95 -1.10 -24.48
N TYR A 299 -31.22 -0.90 -24.13
CA TYR A 299 -31.79 0.41 -23.81
C TYR A 299 -32.47 0.31 -22.45
N MET A 300 -32.07 1.16 -21.51
CA MET A 300 -32.58 1.19 -20.13
C MET A 300 -33.31 2.49 -19.81
N THR A 301 -34.45 2.36 -19.13
CA THR A 301 -35.24 3.46 -18.57
C THR A 301 -35.68 3.13 -17.14
N PRO A 302 -34.77 3.16 -16.15
CA PRO A 302 -35.07 2.81 -14.76
C PRO A 302 -36.02 3.85 -14.14
N ASN A 303 -37.32 3.62 -14.30
CA ASN A 303 -38.38 4.54 -13.90
C ASN A 303 -39.44 3.86 -13.00
N GLY A 304 -39.28 2.55 -12.75
CA GLY A 304 -40.14 1.75 -11.90
C GLY A 304 -41.48 1.36 -12.55
N ASP A 305 -41.61 1.46 -13.87
CA ASP A 305 -42.80 1.05 -14.61
C ASP A 305 -42.82 -0.45 -15.00
N GLY A 306 -41.75 -1.17 -14.66
CA GLY A 306 -41.55 -2.59 -14.93
C GLY A 306 -40.96 -2.88 -16.31
N LYS A 307 -40.63 -1.86 -17.12
CA LYS A 307 -40.08 -2.02 -18.48
C LYS A 307 -38.71 -1.39 -18.60
N ASN A 308 -37.73 -2.20 -19.00
CA ASN A 308 -36.34 -1.77 -19.18
C ASN A 308 -35.75 -1.12 -17.92
N ASP A 309 -36.23 -1.52 -16.74
CA ASP A 309 -35.73 -1.00 -15.46
C ASP A 309 -34.35 -1.59 -15.13
N TYR A 310 -34.05 -2.79 -15.62
CA TYR A 310 -32.80 -3.51 -15.38
C TYR A 310 -32.10 -3.89 -16.69
N LEU A 311 -30.76 -4.03 -16.63
CA LEU A 311 -30.01 -4.67 -17.70
C LEU A 311 -30.20 -6.18 -17.65
N VAL A 312 -31.08 -6.70 -18.50
CA VAL A 312 -31.35 -8.13 -18.63
C VAL A 312 -30.54 -8.68 -19.79
N LEU A 313 -29.50 -9.46 -19.50
CA LEU A 313 -28.68 -10.16 -20.48
C LEU A 313 -29.22 -11.59 -20.64
N ASP A 314 -29.49 -11.99 -21.88
CA ASP A 314 -30.00 -13.32 -22.19
C ASP A 314 -28.86 -14.36 -22.10
N GLY A 315 -29.14 -15.54 -21.53
CA GLY A 315 -28.19 -16.64 -21.47
C GLY A 315 -27.22 -16.60 -20.30
N ILE A 316 -27.27 -15.59 -19.42
CA ILE A 316 -26.40 -15.56 -18.23
C ILE A 316 -26.80 -16.63 -17.20
N GLU A 317 -28.05 -17.09 -17.23
CA GLU A 317 -28.58 -18.10 -16.30
C GLU A 317 -27.91 -19.47 -16.46
N VAL A 318 -27.29 -19.74 -17.60
CA VAL A 318 -26.51 -20.97 -17.84
C VAL A 318 -25.05 -20.85 -17.44
N SER A 319 -24.60 -19.65 -17.05
CA SER A 319 -23.27 -19.39 -16.48
C SER A 319 -23.39 -18.73 -15.11
N PRO A 320 -23.66 -19.49 -14.03
CA PRO A 320 -23.74 -18.92 -12.68
C PRO A 320 -22.43 -18.24 -12.23
N ASN A 321 -21.28 -18.68 -12.76
CA ASN A 321 -19.99 -18.03 -12.59
C ASN A 321 -19.75 -17.05 -13.76
N ASN A 322 -20.36 -15.87 -13.66
CA ASN A 322 -20.21 -14.80 -14.64
C ASN A 322 -19.80 -13.48 -13.96
N SER A 323 -19.24 -12.55 -14.73
CA SER A 323 -18.88 -11.22 -14.26
C SER A 323 -19.36 -10.15 -15.24
N LEU A 324 -20.09 -9.14 -14.72
CA LEU A 324 -20.54 -7.97 -15.47
C LEU A 324 -19.75 -6.74 -15.04
N GLN A 325 -19.18 -6.02 -16.00
CA GLN A 325 -18.52 -4.72 -15.81
C GLN A 325 -19.20 -3.68 -16.70
N ILE A 326 -19.42 -2.47 -16.20
CA ILE A 326 -20.01 -1.35 -16.95
C ILE A 326 -19.12 -0.11 -16.78
N PHE A 327 -18.80 0.53 -17.89
CA PHE A 327 -17.94 1.70 -17.99
C PHE A 327 -18.70 2.89 -18.57
N ASN A 328 -18.39 4.09 -18.10
CA ASN A 328 -18.90 5.30 -18.73
C ASN A 328 -18.14 5.63 -20.04
N ARG A 329 -18.58 6.68 -20.73
CA ARG A 329 -17.97 7.14 -22.00
C ARG A 329 -16.48 7.52 -21.92
N TYR A 330 -15.93 7.68 -20.72
CA TYR A 330 -14.54 8.05 -20.46
C TYR A 330 -13.68 6.83 -20.06
N GLY A 331 -14.23 5.63 -20.08
CA GLY A 331 -13.52 4.40 -19.67
C GLY A 331 -13.45 4.19 -18.16
N VAL A 332 -14.17 4.98 -17.37
CA VAL A 332 -14.24 4.79 -15.91
C VAL A 332 -15.23 3.68 -15.59
N LEU A 333 -14.82 2.68 -14.81
CA LEU A 333 -15.66 1.61 -14.32
C LEU A 333 -16.70 2.18 -13.34
N VAL A 334 -17.99 2.03 -13.65
CA VAL A 334 -19.10 2.55 -12.85
C VAL A 334 -19.94 1.46 -12.20
N TYR A 335 -19.84 0.22 -12.68
CA TYR A 335 -20.49 -0.92 -12.04
C TYR A 335 -19.67 -2.18 -12.29
N SER A 336 -19.57 -3.04 -11.29
CA SER A 336 -19.00 -4.38 -11.46
C SER A 336 -19.67 -5.37 -10.53
N LYS A 337 -20.01 -6.55 -11.03
CA LYS A 337 -20.61 -7.60 -10.22
C LYS A 337 -20.21 -8.98 -10.68
N GLU A 338 -19.74 -9.79 -9.73
CA GLU A 338 -19.57 -11.24 -9.88
C GLU A 338 -20.91 -11.94 -9.64
N ASN A 339 -21.12 -13.07 -10.31
CA ASN A 339 -22.36 -13.85 -10.31
C ASN A 339 -23.59 -12.98 -10.60
N TYR A 340 -23.53 -12.15 -11.64
CA TYR A 340 -24.58 -11.20 -11.97
C TYR A 340 -25.90 -11.91 -12.31
N GLN A 341 -27.02 -11.38 -11.79
CA GLN A 341 -28.37 -11.97 -11.93
C GLN A 341 -29.40 -10.99 -12.52
N ASN A 342 -29.02 -10.19 -13.52
CA ASN A 342 -29.94 -9.26 -14.21
C ASN A 342 -30.54 -8.18 -13.29
N GLU A 343 -29.71 -7.60 -12.43
CA GLU A 343 -30.12 -6.73 -11.32
C GLU A 343 -29.56 -5.31 -11.39
N PHE A 344 -28.78 -4.96 -12.41
CA PHE A 344 -28.28 -3.60 -12.58
C PHE A 344 -29.43 -2.67 -12.99
N ASP A 345 -29.70 -1.67 -12.17
CA ASP A 345 -30.84 -0.75 -12.28
C ASP A 345 -30.43 0.67 -12.72
N GLY A 346 -29.20 0.84 -13.23
CA GLY A 346 -28.64 2.16 -13.55
C GLY A 346 -27.94 2.85 -12.38
N THR A 347 -27.80 2.20 -11.23
CA THR A 347 -27.06 2.71 -10.07
C THR A 347 -25.62 2.20 -10.03
N SER A 348 -24.67 3.11 -9.77
CA SER A 348 -23.26 2.75 -9.56
C SER A 348 -23.07 2.00 -8.25
N ASN A 349 -22.24 0.96 -8.25
CA ASN A 349 -21.74 0.33 -7.03
C ASN A 349 -20.26 0.64 -6.74
N ARG A 350 -19.70 1.66 -7.40
CA ARG A 350 -18.28 2.06 -7.30
C ARG A 350 -18.05 3.36 -6.55
N GLU A 351 -17.04 3.32 -5.67
CA GLU A 351 -16.16 4.41 -5.18
C GLU A 351 -16.45 5.80 -5.77
N SER A 352 -15.86 5.96 -6.94
CA SER A 352 -15.54 7.24 -7.56
C SER A 352 -16.73 7.96 -8.18
N VAL A 353 -17.94 7.42 -8.06
CA VAL A 353 -19.16 8.05 -8.60
C VAL A 353 -19.83 8.89 -7.51
N ILE A 354 -19.60 10.22 -7.58
CA ILE A 354 -20.07 11.25 -6.61
C ILE A 354 -21.59 11.22 -6.36
N SER A 355 -22.36 10.55 -7.22
CA SER A 355 -23.83 10.53 -7.18
C SER A 355 -24.41 9.12 -7.15
N ARG A 356 -23.84 8.22 -6.31
CA ARG A 356 -24.36 6.85 -6.14
C ARG A 356 -25.87 6.84 -5.86
N ASP A 357 -26.34 7.73 -4.98
CA ASP A 357 -27.76 7.79 -4.57
C ASP A 357 -28.70 8.44 -5.61
N MET A 358 -28.17 9.08 -6.66
CA MET A 358 -28.98 9.72 -7.72
C MET A 358 -29.02 8.90 -9.02
N GLY A 359 -28.34 7.76 -9.06
CA GLY A 359 -28.18 6.96 -10.28
C GLY A 359 -27.20 7.58 -11.29
N LEU A 360 -26.84 6.78 -12.29
CA LEU A 360 -25.95 7.21 -13.36
C LEU A 360 -26.63 8.17 -14.33
N SER A 361 -25.88 9.13 -14.88
CA SER A 361 -26.40 10.14 -15.82
C SER A 361 -26.86 9.54 -17.16
N THR A 362 -27.80 10.21 -17.84
CA THR A 362 -28.22 9.82 -19.20
C THR A 362 -27.03 9.80 -20.16
N GLY A 363 -26.85 8.69 -20.89
CA GLY A 363 -25.76 8.55 -21.85
C GLY A 363 -25.52 7.12 -22.31
N ILE A 364 -24.44 6.98 -23.10
CA ILE A 364 -23.93 5.68 -23.54
C ILE A 364 -22.94 5.17 -22.51
N TYR A 365 -23.12 3.90 -22.14
CA TYR A 365 -22.22 3.13 -21.30
C TYR A 365 -21.77 1.89 -22.10
N PHE A 366 -20.56 1.44 -21.82
CA PHE A 366 -20.01 0.21 -22.38
C PHE A 366 -20.07 -0.87 -21.33
N TYR A 367 -20.35 -2.10 -21.71
CA TYR A 367 -20.33 -3.22 -20.77
C TYR A 367 -19.50 -4.37 -21.31
N ILE A 368 -18.91 -5.12 -20.39
CA ILE A 368 -18.21 -6.37 -20.66
C ILE A 368 -18.89 -7.42 -19.78
N ILE A 369 -19.41 -8.47 -20.41
CA ILE A 369 -19.92 -9.65 -19.71
C ILE A 369 -18.99 -10.82 -20.02
N THR A 370 -18.48 -11.45 -18.98
CA THR A 370 -17.67 -12.67 -19.08
C THR A 370 -18.42 -13.81 -18.42
N MET A 371 -18.73 -14.85 -19.19
CA MET A 371 -19.36 -16.09 -18.74
C MET A 371 -18.27 -17.16 -18.61
N HIS A 372 -17.73 -17.32 -17.41
CA HIS A 372 -16.57 -18.18 -17.16
C HIS A 372 -16.91 -19.65 -17.40
N ASP A 373 -18.11 -20.10 -17.07
CA ASP A 373 -18.54 -21.50 -17.29
C ASP A 373 -18.59 -21.87 -18.78
N LEU A 374 -18.94 -20.90 -19.63
CA LEU A 374 -19.06 -21.08 -21.07
C LEU A 374 -17.80 -20.68 -21.83
N LYS A 375 -16.84 -20.05 -21.17
CA LYS A 375 -15.68 -19.41 -21.81
C LYS A 375 -16.12 -18.45 -22.92
N GLN A 376 -17.15 -17.66 -22.64
CA GLN A 376 -17.66 -16.66 -23.58
C GLN A 376 -17.52 -15.26 -23.01
N ARG A 377 -17.17 -14.31 -23.88
CA ARG A 377 -17.07 -12.90 -23.54
C ARG A 377 -17.80 -12.07 -24.57
N HIS A 378 -18.47 -11.02 -24.11
CA HIS A 378 -19.08 -10.02 -24.99
C HIS A 378 -18.77 -8.63 -24.48
N GLN A 379 -18.39 -7.75 -25.43
CA GLN A 379 -18.33 -6.32 -25.20
C GLN A 379 -19.42 -5.64 -26.01
N GLY A 380 -20.28 -4.90 -25.33
CA GLY A 380 -21.40 -4.19 -25.94
C GLY A 380 -21.54 -2.78 -25.39
N TYR A 381 -22.61 -2.11 -25.80
CA TYR A 381 -23.02 -0.83 -25.23
C TYR A 381 -24.49 -0.83 -24.84
N LEU A 382 -24.82 0.01 -23.86
CA LEU A 382 -26.19 0.29 -23.47
C LEU A 382 -26.42 1.81 -23.44
N TYR A 383 -27.63 2.22 -23.81
CA TYR A 383 -28.07 3.60 -23.60
C TYR A 383 -28.96 3.66 -22.36
N LEU A 384 -28.52 4.46 -21.38
CA LEU A 384 -29.27 4.73 -20.15
C LEU A 384 -29.98 6.07 -20.30
N SER A 385 -31.29 6.08 -20.09
CA SER A 385 -32.12 7.28 -20.07
C SER A 385 -32.78 7.44 -18.70
N VAL A 386 -32.24 8.32 -17.86
CA VAL A 386 -32.91 8.74 -16.62
C VAL A 386 -33.95 9.83 -16.92
N LYS A 387 -35.09 9.74 -16.24
CA LYS A 387 -36.18 10.71 -16.33
C LYS A 387 -35.72 12.01 -15.64
N GLN A 388 -35.95 13.16 -16.28
CA GLN A 388 -35.92 14.46 -15.59
C GLN A 388 -37.15 14.63 -14.70
#